data_AF-A0A2V0N2Q7-F1
#
_entry.id   AF-A0A2V0N2Q7-F1
#
_cell.length_a   1.000
_cell.length_b   1.000
_cell.length_c   1.000
_cell.angle_alpha   90.00
_cell.angle_beta   90.00
_cell.angle_gamma   90.00
#
_symmetry.space_group_name_H-M   'P 1'
#
loop_
_entity.id
_entity.type
_entity.pdbx_description
1 polymer ?
#
loop_
_entity_poly.entity_id
_entity_poly.type
_entity_poly.pdbx_seq_one_letter_code
_entity_poly.pdbx_strand_id
1 'polypeptide(L)'
;MALSTDTERMLEAAARLEGIRDEVVSSLGRYMQMNQDLTSGPFSGAAALASMRTTEDIAVTGKQVSARFQACIDQIRASAHQYAQMNEQNAAQLGSIAST
;
A
#
# COMPACT_ATOMS: atom_id res chain seq x y z
N MET A 1 -26.22 15.25 2.79
CA MET A 1 -25.03 15.33 1.92
C MET A 1 -23.80 14.66 2.56
N ALA A 2 -23.98 13.51 3.25
CA ALA A 2 -22.93 12.88 4.05
C ALA A 2 -22.19 11.71 3.34
N LEU A 3 -22.78 11.10 2.30
CA LEU A 3 -22.22 9.90 1.67
C LEU A 3 -21.08 10.18 0.69
N SER A 4 -21.01 11.36 0.07
CA SER A 4 -19.90 11.71 -0.85
C SER A 4 -18.57 11.96 -0.10
N THR A 5 -18.64 12.48 1.12
CA THR A 5 -17.47 12.83 1.95
C THR A 5 -16.73 11.59 2.45
N ASP A 6 -17.43 10.48 2.72
CA ASP A 6 -16.78 9.24 3.16
C ASP A 6 -15.98 8.58 2.02
N THR A 7 -16.48 8.61 0.78
CA THR A 7 -15.75 8.11 -0.39
C THR A 7 -14.45 8.90 -0.63
N GLU A 8 -14.50 10.23 -0.51
CA GLU A 8 -13.30 11.08 -0.63
C GLU A 8 -12.26 10.76 0.45
N ARG A 9 -12.69 10.56 1.70
CA ARG A 9 -11.80 10.17 2.81
C ARG A 9 -11.17 8.79 2.59
N MET A 10 -11.91 7.85 2.03
CA MET A 10 -11.38 6.52 1.68
C MET A 10 -10.29 6.63 0.61
N LEU A 11 -10.52 7.44 -0.43
CA LEU A 11 -9.52 7.67 -1.48
C LEU A 11 -8.28 8.39 -0.95
N GLU A 12 -8.46 9.36 -0.04
CA GLU A 12 -7.34 10.04 0.63
C GLU A 12 -6.52 9.07 1.49
N ALA A 13 -7.17 8.19 2.25
CA ALA A 13 -6.49 7.17 3.04
C ALA A 13 -5.70 6.19 2.16
N ALA A 14 -6.29 5.77 1.02
CA ALA A 14 -5.60 4.94 0.05
C ALA A 14 -4.35 5.64 -0.53
N ALA A 15 -4.43 6.93 -0.85
CA ALA A 15 -3.29 7.70 -1.34
C ALA A 15 -2.16 7.82 -0.30
N ARG A 16 -2.50 8.01 0.99
CA ARG A 16 -1.52 8.01 2.07
C ARG A 16 -0.84 6.64 2.24
N LEU A 17 -1.60 5.55 2.16
CA LEU A 17 -1.07 4.20 2.22
C LEU A 17 -0.14 3.90 1.03
N GLU A 18 -0.45 4.43 -0.14
CA GLU A 18 0.41 4.34 -1.33
C GLU A 18 1.75 5.07 -1.12
N GLY A 19 1.73 6.27 -0.52
CA GLY A 19 2.95 6.98 -0.15
C GLY A 19 3.83 6.17 0.82
N ILE A 20 3.23 5.57 1.85
CA ILE A 20 3.95 4.71 2.81
C ILE A 20 4.54 3.47 2.11
N ARG A 21 3.79 2.83 1.20
CA ARG A 21 4.29 1.70 0.39
C ARG A 21 5.56 2.09 -0.34
N ASP A 22 5.55 3.23 -1.02
CA ASP A 22 6.66 3.69 -1.86
C ASP A 22 7.89 4.06 -1.01
N GLU A 23 7.69 4.70 0.14
CA GLU A 23 8.76 4.97 1.11
C GLU A 23 9.42 3.69 1.62
N VAL A 24 8.63 2.67 1.97
CA VAL A 24 9.13 1.38 2.44
C VAL A 24 9.95 0.69 1.35
N VAL A 25 9.44 0.62 0.11
CA VAL A 25 10.16 0.02 -1.03
C VAL A 25 11.46 0.76 -1.32
N SER A 26 11.44 2.09 -1.28
CA SER A 26 12.65 2.93 -1.46
C SER A 26 13.68 2.71 -0.35
N SER A 27 13.25 2.61 0.91
CA SER A 27 14.12 2.30 2.04
C SER A 27 14.75 0.92 1.91
N LEU A 28 13.98 -0.08 1.47
CA LEU A 28 14.48 -1.44 1.22
C LEU A 28 15.54 -1.46 0.11
N GLY A 29 15.29 -0.72 -0.99
CA GLY A 29 16.27 -0.58 -2.08
C GLY A 29 17.59 0.01 -1.60
N ARG A 30 17.54 1.07 -0.78
CA ARG A 30 18.74 1.67 -0.16
C ARG A 30 19.46 0.70 0.78
N TYR A 31 18.72 -0.08 1.56
CA TYR A 31 19.31 -1.09 2.46
C TYR A 31 20.04 -2.19 1.69
N MET A 32 19.47 -2.66 0.58
CA MET A 32 20.13 -3.64 -0.30
C MET A 32 21.42 -3.09 -0.93
N GLN A 33 21.38 -1.85 -1.42
CA GLN A 33 22.56 -1.16 -1.96
C GLN A 33 23.68 -1.08 -0.91
N MET A 34 23.34 -0.62 0.30
CA MET A 34 24.30 -0.50 1.40
C MET A 34 24.94 -1.85 1.77
N ASN A 35 24.18 -2.94 1.77
CA ASN A 35 24.74 -4.26 2.06
C ASN A 35 25.62 -4.80 0.93
N GLN A 36 25.33 -4.45 -0.33
CA GLN A 36 26.21 -4.73 -1.46
C GLN A 36 27.54 -3.99 -1.32
N ASP A 37 27.50 -2.71 -0.94
CA ASP A 37 28.71 -1.91 -0.70
C ASP A 37 29.52 -2.46 0.48
N LEU A 38 28.86 -2.83 1.59
CA LEU A 38 29.50 -3.43 2.77
C LEU A 38 30.18 -4.77 2.47
N THR A 39 29.53 -5.64 1.69
CA THR A 39 30.10 -6.95 1.28
C THR A 39 31.22 -6.83 0.26
N SER A 40 31.33 -5.71 -0.45
CA SER A 40 32.49 -5.40 -1.32
C SER A 40 33.72 -4.88 -0.53
N GLY A 41 33.56 -4.59 0.77
CA GLY A 41 34.59 -4.03 1.65
C GLY A 41 35.20 -5.04 2.65
N PRO A 42 35.69 -4.60 3.83
CA PRO A 42 36.44 -5.45 4.78
C PRO A 42 35.58 -6.52 5.50
N PHE A 43 34.25 -6.52 5.31
CA PHE A 43 33.38 -7.60 5.77
C PHE A 43 33.61 -8.85 4.90
N SER A 44 34.44 -9.79 5.38
CA SER A 44 34.65 -11.10 4.74
C SER A 44 34.34 -12.25 5.69
N GLY A 45 34.03 -13.43 5.15
CA GLY A 45 33.76 -14.64 5.93
C GLY A 45 32.33 -14.71 6.51
N ALA A 46 32.20 -15.24 7.73
CA ALA A 46 30.90 -15.55 8.35
C ALA A 46 30.00 -14.30 8.56
N ALA A 47 30.60 -13.14 8.83
CA ALA A 47 29.85 -11.89 8.99
C ALA A 47 29.23 -11.41 7.67
N ALA A 48 29.94 -11.57 6.54
CA ALA A 48 29.41 -11.25 5.23
C ALA A 48 28.23 -12.16 4.85
N LEU A 49 28.37 -13.46 5.11
CA LEU A 49 27.30 -14.45 4.88
C LEU A 49 26.06 -14.17 5.75
N ALA A 50 26.24 -13.81 7.02
CA ALA A 50 25.14 -13.44 7.90
C ALA A 50 24.42 -12.16 7.40
N SER A 51 25.17 -11.11 7.04
CA SER A 51 24.61 -9.89 6.47
C SER A 51 23.84 -10.15 5.17
N MET A 52 24.36 -10.99 4.27
CA MET A 52 23.66 -11.39 3.05
C MET A 52 22.33 -12.08 3.34
N ARG A 53 22.31 -13.04 4.28
CA ARG A 53 21.09 -13.76 4.65
C ARG A 53 20.03 -12.83 5.23
N THR A 54 20.42 -11.95 6.15
CA THR A 54 19.51 -10.95 6.72
C THR A 54 19.00 -9.99 5.65
N THR A 55 19.82 -9.63 4.66
CA THR A 55 19.39 -8.82 3.52
C THR A 55 18.29 -9.51 2.71
N GLU A 56 18.46 -10.80 2.45
CA GLU A 56 17.51 -11.60 1.69
C GLU A 56 16.17 -11.73 2.45
N ASP A 57 16.22 -12.00 3.75
CA ASP A 57 15.03 -12.05 4.61
C ASP A 57 14.29 -10.70 4.64
N ILE A 58 15.03 -9.58 4.74
CA ILE A 58 14.48 -8.22 4.70
C ILE A 58 13.85 -7.94 3.34
N ALA A 59 14.48 -8.34 2.23
CA ALA A 59 13.94 -8.16 0.89
C ALA A 59 12.65 -8.97 0.68
N VAL A 60 12.60 -10.22 1.15
CA VAL A 60 11.40 -11.07 1.10
C VAL A 60 10.28 -10.45 1.93
N THR A 61 10.58 -10.04 3.16
CA THR A 61 9.63 -9.36 4.05
C THR A 61 9.11 -8.08 3.41
N GLY A 62 10.00 -7.31 2.78
CA GLY A 62 9.65 -6.09 2.07
C GLY A 62 8.66 -6.30 0.93
N LYS A 63 8.86 -7.35 0.12
CA LYS A 63 7.90 -7.74 -0.93
C LYS A 63 6.54 -8.12 -0.33
N GLN A 64 6.52 -8.87 0.77
CA GLN A 64 5.28 -9.25 1.44
C GLN A 64 4.54 -8.04 2.01
N VAL A 65 5.26 -7.11 2.64
CA VAL A 65 4.69 -5.86 3.18
C VAL A 65 4.11 -5.02 2.05
N SER A 66 4.86 -4.84 0.96
CA SER A 66 4.37 -4.12 -0.22
C SER A 66 3.09 -4.74 -0.80
N ALA A 67 3.04 -6.07 -0.94
CA ALA A 67 1.86 -6.78 -1.41
C ALA A 67 0.64 -6.59 -0.47
N ARG A 68 0.86 -6.56 0.85
CA ARG A 68 -0.21 -6.30 1.83
C ARG A 68 -0.73 -4.88 1.75
N PHE A 69 0.15 -3.89 1.58
CA PHE A 69 -0.27 -2.51 1.33
C PHE A 69 -1.10 -2.41 0.06
N GLN A 70 -0.65 -3.04 -1.04
CA GLN A 70 -1.38 -3.05 -2.29
C GLN A 70 -2.78 -3.66 -2.14
N ALA A 71 -2.89 -4.82 -1.50
CA ALA A 71 -4.18 -5.46 -1.25
C ALA A 71 -5.13 -4.58 -0.42
N CYS A 72 -4.60 -3.85 0.58
CA CYS A 72 -5.39 -2.92 1.37
C CYS A 72 -5.87 -1.71 0.55
N ILE A 73 -4.98 -1.13 -0.27
CA ILE A 73 -5.30 -0.03 -1.18
C ILE A 73 -6.39 -0.45 -2.18
N ASP A 74 -6.25 -1.62 -2.78
CA ASP A 74 -7.20 -2.16 -3.75
C ASP A 74 -8.57 -2.38 -3.11
N GLN A 75 -8.59 -2.92 -1.88
CA GLN A 75 -9.83 -3.10 -1.13
C GLN A 75 -10.51 -1.76 -0.83
N ILE A 76 -9.75 -0.74 -0.40
CA ILE A 76 -10.30 0.59 -0.13
C ILE A 76 -10.87 1.22 -1.39
N ARG A 77 -10.15 1.13 -2.52
CA ARG A 77 -10.61 1.65 -3.82
C ARG A 77 -11.87 0.93 -4.31
N ALA A 78 -11.91 -0.39 -4.19
CA ALA A 78 -13.07 -1.20 -4.57
C ALA A 78 -14.29 -0.82 -3.73
N SER A 79 -14.14 -0.72 -2.41
CA SER A 79 -15.22 -0.31 -1.51
C SER A 79 -15.69 1.12 -1.79
N ALA A 80 -14.78 2.07 -2.04
CA ALA A 80 -15.12 3.44 -2.41
C ALA A 80 -16.00 3.51 -3.68
N HIS A 81 -15.64 2.75 -4.72
CA HIS A 81 -16.46 2.66 -5.93
C HIS A 81 -17.83 2.05 -5.67
N GLN A 82 -17.89 0.99 -4.86
CA GLN A 82 -19.15 0.33 -4.52
C GLN A 82 -20.09 1.28 -3.75
N TYR A 83 -19.56 2.05 -2.80
CA TYR A 83 -20.33 3.07 -2.09
C TYR A 83 -20.83 4.17 -3.01
N ALA A 84 -20.00 4.67 -3.93
CA ALA A 84 -20.43 5.68 -4.91
C ALA A 84 -21.60 5.17 -5.77
N GLN A 85 -21.49 3.95 -6.28
CA GLN A 85 -22.50 3.33 -7.13
C GLN A 85 -23.82 3.07 -6.39
N MET A 86 -23.74 2.59 -5.14
CA MET A 86 -24.91 2.39 -4.30
C MET A 86 -25.59 3.72 -3.97
N ASN A 87 -24.81 4.78 -3.78
CA ASN A 87 -25.34 6.10 -3.49
C ASN A 87 -26.10 6.70 -4.69
N GLU A 88 -25.59 6.52 -5.90
CA GLU A 88 -26.31 6.89 -7.14
C GLU A 88 -27.62 6.11 -7.30
N GLN A 89 -27.59 4.80 -7.06
CA GLN A 89 -28.80 3.96 -7.12
C GLN A 89 -29.84 4.38 -6.08
N ASN A 90 -29.41 4.64 -4.84
CA ASN A 90 -30.29 5.13 -3.78
C ASN A 90 -30.90 6.49 -4.13
N ALA A 91 -30.10 7.41 -4.68
CA ALA A 91 -30.58 8.72 -5.12
C ALA A 91 -31.63 8.60 -6.24
N ALA A 92 -31.41 7.72 -7.23
CA ALA A 92 -32.36 7.47 -8.30
C ALA A 92 -33.68 6.86 -7.77
N GLN A 93 -33.61 5.90 -6.86
CA GLN A 93 -34.78 5.27 -6.24
C GLN A 93 -35.58 6.28 -5.39
N LEU A 94 -34.90 7.04 -4.53
CA LEU A 94 -35.54 8.10 -3.73
C LEU A 94 -36.17 9.18 -4.60
N GLY A 95 -35.51 9.57 -5.69
CA GLY A 95 -36.06 10.49 -6.68
C GLY A 95 -37.35 9.95 -7.30
N SER A 96 -37.39 8.68 -7.66
CA SER A 96 -38.59 8.05 -8.23
C SER A 96 -39.78 8.01 -7.25
N ILE A 97 -39.51 7.76 -5.96
CA ILE A 97 -40.52 7.75 -4.90
C ILE A 97 -41.03 9.17 -4.62
N ALA A 98 -40.15 10.17 -4.58
CA ALA A 98 -40.54 11.57 -4.37
C ALA A 98 -41.30 12.18 -5.55
N SER A 99 -41.25 11.55 -6.73
CA SER A 99 -41.96 11.97 -7.94
C SER A 99 -43.37 11.38 -8.07
N THR A 100 -43.75 10.48 -7.16
CA THR A 100 -45.07 9.82 -7.11
C THR A 100 -45.91 10.41 -5.99
#